data_AF-A0A351D1E0-F1
#
_entry.id   AF-A0A351D1E0-F1
#
_cell.length_a   1.000
_cell.length_b   1.000
_cell.length_c   1.000
_cell.angle_alpha   90.00
_cell.angle_beta   90.00
_cell.angle_gamma   90.00
#
_symmetry.space_group_name_H-M   'P 1'
#
loop_
_entity.id
_entity.type
_entity.pdbx_description
1 polymer ?
#
loop_
_entity_poly.entity_id
_entity_poly.type
_entity_poly.pdbx_seq_one_letter_code
_entity_poly.pdbx_strand_id
1 'polypeptide(L)'
;MGLFKGLQASKERKKAKEFYSEVPKMNTQPRELRKLKAVLGARLTAFIDKTFIEGAESISEWQEKGSQGRPPATFSSAYKDVKTIGGTVTVYLPQKYTNFYFELGSKYQSAVLAKNDVISLADSTAAEISDKLTLENPIVPLSFLRLEDEETEEE
;
A
#
# COMPACT_ATOMS: atom_id res chain seq x y z
N MET A 1 -3.38 -13.46 28.27
CA MET A 1 -2.56 -13.71 27.05
C MET A 1 -2.33 -12.47 26.16
N GLY A 2 -2.69 -11.24 26.56
CA GLY A 2 -2.56 -10.04 25.69
C GLY A 2 -1.16 -9.41 25.59
N LEU A 3 -0.33 -9.55 26.63
CA LEU A 3 0.97 -8.89 26.72
C LEU A 3 1.99 -9.43 25.68
N PHE A 4 1.95 -10.73 25.40
CA PHE A 4 2.86 -11.36 24.42
C PHE A 4 2.57 -10.95 22.98
N LYS A 5 1.28 -10.80 22.61
CA LYS A 5 0.85 -10.38 21.27
C LYS A 5 1.26 -8.95 20.95
N GLY A 6 1.16 -8.04 21.92
CA GLY A 6 1.62 -6.65 21.77
C GLY A 6 3.13 -6.52 21.59
N LEU A 7 3.91 -7.35 22.28
CA LEU A 7 5.38 -7.36 22.15
C LEU A 7 5.83 -7.91 20.79
N GLN A 8 5.15 -8.95 20.26
CA GLN A 8 5.42 -9.48 18.92
C GLN A 8 5.11 -8.44 17.84
N ALA A 9 3.94 -7.81 17.89
CA ALA A 9 3.57 -6.75 16.96
C ALA A 9 4.57 -5.58 16.98
N SER A 10 5.09 -5.20 18.15
CA SER A 10 6.13 -4.17 18.26
C SER A 10 7.44 -4.58 17.57
N LYS A 11 7.87 -5.84 17.73
CA LYS A 11 9.06 -6.38 17.06
C LYS A 11 8.89 -6.44 15.54
N GLU A 12 7.73 -6.87 15.05
CA GLU A 12 7.42 -6.93 13.62
C GLU A 12 7.39 -5.55 12.97
N ARG A 13 6.78 -4.55 13.65
CA ARG A 13 6.80 -3.16 13.20
C ARG A 13 8.22 -2.59 13.13
N LYS A 14 9.05 -2.87 14.14
CA LYS A 14 10.46 -2.46 14.13
C LYS A 14 11.20 -3.04 12.91
N LYS A 15 11.07 -4.36 12.68
CA LYS A 15 11.65 -5.04 11.51
C LYS A 15 11.14 -4.48 10.18
N ALA A 16 9.84 -4.19 10.09
CA ALA A 16 9.24 -3.63 8.88
C ALA A 16 9.83 -2.25 8.54
N LYS A 17 9.97 -1.39 9.56
CA LYS A 17 10.57 -0.06 9.41
C LYS A 17 12.05 -0.12 9.06
N GLU A 18 12.81 -1.01 9.71
CA GLU A 18 14.22 -1.27 9.40
C GLU A 18 14.39 -1.79 7.97
N PHE A 19 13.54 -2.73 7.53
CA PHE A 19 13.58 -3.24 6.16
C PHE A 19 13.36 -2.13 5.12
N TYR A 20 12.43 -1.21 5.38
CA TYR A 20 12.21 -0.04 4.53
C TYR A 20 13.42 0.93 4.53
N SER A 21 14.00 1.23 5.69
CA SER A 21 15.05 2.26 5.80
C SER A 21 16.46 1.78 5.46
N GLU A 22 16.75 0.50 5.69
CA GLU A 22 18.11 -0.03 5.59
C GLU A 22 18.39 -0.73 4.26
N VAL A 23 17.42 -1.40 3.64
CA VAL A 23 17.63 -2.07 2.33
C VAL A 23 18.23 -1.13 1.27
N PRO A 24 17.77 0.13 1.10
CA PRO A 24 18.40 1.05 0.14
C PRO A 24 19.85 1.41 0.46
N LYS A 25 20.26 1.29 1.73
CA LYS A 25 21.59 1.67 2.24
C LYS A 25 22.54 0.49 2.38
N MET A 26 22.05 -0.75 2.21
CA MET A 26 22.85 -1.95 2.40
C MET A 26 23.98 -2.03 1.37
N ASN A 27 25.19 -2.26 1.85
CA ASN A 27 26.35 -2.56 1.03
C ASN A 27 26.65 -4.07 1.09
N THR A 28 25.85 -4.86 0.38
CA THR A 28 26.04 -6.32 0.22
C THR A 28 26.34 -6.66 -1.24
N GLN A 29 26.47 -7.95 -1.57
CA GLN A 29 26.63 -8.40 -2.94
C GLN A 29 25.54 -7.83 -3.86
N PRO A 30 25.88 -7.29 -5.04
CA PRO A 30 24.91 -6.61 -5.91
C PRO A 30 23.68 -7.46 -6.24
N ARG A 31 23.86 -8.77 -6.44
CA ARG A 31 22.77 -9.70 -6.74
C ARG A 31 21.80 -9.87 -5.56
N GLU A 32 22.30 -9.88 -4.34
CA GLU A 32 21.46 -10.00 -3.14
C GLU A 32 20.71 -8.69 -2.88
N LEU A 33 21.39 -7.56 -3.01
CA LEU A 33 20.78 -6.24 -2.86
C LEU A 33 19.63 -6.05 -3.86
N ARG A 34 19.83 -6.43 -5.12
CA ARG A 34 18.78 -6.42 -6.16
C ARG A 34 17.56 -7.24 -5.74
N LYS A 35 17.75 -8.45 -5.22
CA LYS A 35 16.66 -9.30 -4.74
C LYS A 35 15.91 -8.64 -3.59
N LEU A 36 16.62 -8.06 -2.62
CA LEU A 36 15.99 -7.39 -1.48
C LEU A 36 15.17 -6.17 -1.91
N LYS A 37 15.69 -5.37 -2.84
CA LYS A 37 14.97 -4.23 -3.42
C LYS A 37 13.72 -4.67 -4.21
N ALA A 38 13.82 -5.74 -4.98
CA ALA A 38 12.66 -6.32 -5.68
C ALA A 38 11.58 -6.79 -4.70
N VAL A 39 11.98 -7.48 -3.62
CA VAL A 39 11.06 -7.90 -2.54
C VAL A 39 10.43 -6.69 -1.84
N LEU A 40 11.21 -5.63 -1.59
CA LEU A 40 10.70 -4.39 -1.02
C LEU A 40 9.65 -3.74 -1.94
N GLY A 41 9.94 -3.59 -3.23
CA GLY A 41 9.00 -3.04 -4.22
C GLY A 41 7.69 -3.84 -4.29
N ALA A 42 7.77 -5.17 -4.37
CA ALA A 42 6.59 -6.03 -4.40
C ALA A 42 5.72 -5.90 -3.13
N ARG A 43 6.36 -5.85 -1.96
CA ARG A 43 5.67 -5.67 -0.68
C ARG A 43 5.00 -4.30 -0.57
N LEU A 44 5.66 -3.25 -1.04
CA LEU A 44 5.10 -1.90 -1.05
C LEU A 44 3.94 -1.77 -2.03
N THR A 45 4.01 -2.42 -3.19
CA THR A 45 2.92 -2.48 -4.16
C THR A 45 1.66 -3.06 -3.51
N ALA A 46 1.77 -4.25 -2.92
CA ALA A 46 0.65 -4.89 -2.24
C ALA A 46 0.16 -4.10 -0.99
N PHE A 47 1.06 -3.39 -0.29
CA PHE A 47 0.67 -2.48 0.78
C PHE A 47 -0.19 -1.33 0.24
N ILE A 48 0.22 -0.71 -0.87
CA ILE A 48 -0.46 0.41 -1.49
C ILE A 48 -1.85 -0.02 -1.96
N ASP A 49 -1.95 -1.13 -2.69
CA ASP A 49 -3.22 -1.67 -3.19
C ASP A 49 -4.22 -1.89 -2.06
N LYS A 50 -3.76 -2.54 -0.99
CA LYS A 50 -4.58 -2.75 0.22
C LYS A 50 -5.00 -1.44 0.88
N THR A 51 -4.12 -0.44 0.91
CA THR A 51 -4.43 0.87 1.51
C THR A 51 -5.47 1.62 0.70
N PHE A 52 -5.40 1.54 -0.62
CA PHE A 52 -6.39 2.11 -1.53
C PHE A 52 -7.76 1.44 -1.34
N ILE A 53 -7.80 0.10 -1.32
CA ILE A 53 -9.04 -0.67 -1.11
C ILE A 53 -9.68 -0.30 0.23
N GLU A 54 -8.90 -0.22 1.32
CA GLU A 54 -9.43 0.20 2.63
C GLU A 54 -10.06 1.60 2.59
N GLY A 55 -9.48 2.53 1.82
CA GLY A 55 -10.02 3.87 1.61
C GLY A 55 -11.36 3.85 0.88
N ALA A 56 -11.48 3.02 -0.16
CA ALA A 56 -12.71 2.82 -0.90
C ALA A 56 -13.79 2.14 -0.04
N GLU A 57 -13.45 1.03 0.62
CA GLU A 57 -14.34 0.29 1.52
C GLU A 57 -14.87 1.19 2.65
N SER A 58 -14.03 2.05 3.23
CA SER A 58 -14.47 2.98 4.28
C SER A 58 -15.58 3.93 3.81
N ILE A 59 -15.59 4.32 2.54
CA ILE A 59 -16.66 5.17 1.97
C ILE A 59 -17.88 4.31 1.63
N SER A 60 -17.69 3.13 1.03
CA SER A 60 -18.79 2.21 0.70
C SER A 60 -19.59 1.83 1.96
N GLU A 61 -18.91 1.42 3.03
CA GLU A 61 -19.56 1.09 4.29
C GLU A 61 -20.34 2.26 4.90
N TRP A 62 -19.81 3.48 4.76
CA TRP A 62 -20.48 4.67 5.28
C TRP A 62 -21.73 5.00 4.47
N GLN A 63 -21.65 4.90 3.14
CA GLN A 63 -22.78 5.09 2.23
C GLN A 63 -23.89 4.06 2.47
N GLU A 64 -23.53 2.79 2.65
CA GLU A 64 -24.48 1.70 2.95
C GLU A 64 -25.22 1.90 4.28
N LYS A 65 -24.52 2.39 5.31
CA LYS A 65 -25.09 2.62 6.66
C LYS A 65 -25.90 3.92 6.75
N GLY A 66 -25.81 4.81 5.76
CA GLY A 66 -26.50 6.09 5.73
C GLY A 66 -26.14 7.00 6.92
N SER A 67 -27.06 7.89 7.32
CA SER A 67 -26.85 8.88 8.40
C SER A 67 -26.62 8.30 9.80
N GLN A 68 -26.78 6.98 9.96
CA GLN A 68 -26.50 6.22 11.20
C GLN A 68 -25.06 5.69 11.23
N GLY A 69 -24.32 5.76 10.11
CA GLY A 69 -22.94 5.31 10.01
C GLY A 69 -21.97 6.25 10.72
N ARG A 70 -20.98 5.66 11.42
CA ARG A 70 -19.81 6.42 11.92
C ARG A 70 -19.12 7.11 10.72
N PRO A 71 -18.65 8.36 10.86
CA PRO A 71 -17.90 9.02 9.80
C PRO A 71 -16.79 8.11 9.26
N PRO A 72 -16.53 8.12 7.94
CA PRO A 72 -15.50 7.30 7.35
C PRO A 72 -14.15 7.60 7.98
N ALA A 73 -13.28 6.59 8.05
CA ALA A 73 -11.92 6.80 8.52
C ALA A 73 -11.22 7.82 7.62
N THR A 74 -10.31 8.60 8.18
CA THR A 74 -9.57 9.65 7.44
C THR A 74 -8.10 9.29 7.21
N PHE A 75 -7.64 8.17 7.78
CA PHE A 75 -6.28 7.69 7.66
C PHE A 75 -6.22 6.18 7.83
N SER A 76 -5.14 5.59 7.32
CA SER A 76 -4.84 4.18 7.51
C SER A 76 -3.51 3.99 8.25
N SER A 77 -3.30 2.80 8.82
CA SER A 77 -2.07 2.47 9.55
C SER A 77 -0.86 2.43 8.62
N ALA A 78 0.24 3.10 9.01
CA ALA A 78 1.55 2.98 8.35
C ALA A 78 2.17 1.57 8.37
N TYR A 79 1.56 0.64 9.10
CA TYR A 79 1.96 -0.77 9.15
C TYR A 79 0.79 -1.66 8.74
N LYS A 80 1.04 -2.62 7.85
CA LYS A 80 0.05 -3.58 7.38
C LYS A 80 0.66 -4.94 7.18
N ASP A 81 -0.14 -5.95 7.44
CA ASP A 81 0.18 -7.32 7.12
C ASP A 81 -0.22 -7.60 5.67
N VAL A 82 0.77 -8.04 4.88
CA VAL A 82 0.65 -8.38 3.46
C VAL A 82 0.92 -9.86 3.30
N LYS A 83 0.04 -10.56 2.56
CA LYS A 83 0.24 -11.97 2.21
C LYS A 83 1.28 -12.08 1.10
N THR A 84 2.27 -12.93 1.31
CA THR A 84 3.30 -13.27 0.31
C THR A 84 3.36 -14.79 0.15
N ILE A 85 4.06 -15.28 -0.88
CA ILE A 85 4.26 -16.71 -1.10
C ILE A 85 4.90 -17.40 0.12
N GLY A 86 5.78 -16.68 0.85
CA GLY A 86 6.45 -17.17 2.05
C GLY A 86 5.68 -16.97 3.35
N GLY A 87 4.41 -16.55 3.29
CA GLY A 87 3.57 -16.25 4.45
C GLY A 87 3.24 -14.76 4.60
N THR A 88 2.66 -14.41 5.74
CA THR A 88 2.25 -13.03 6.06
C THR A 88 3.43 -12.23 6.61
N VAL A 89 3.66 -11.03 6.06
CA VAL A 89 4.74 -10.14 6.50
C VAL A 89 4.17 -8.76 6.80
N THR A 90 4.57 -8.18 7.94
CA THR A 90 4.29 -6.78 8.24
C THR A 90 5.18 -5.87 7.40
N VAL A 91 4.56 -4.96 6.67
CA VAL A 91 5.20 -3.98 5.78
C VAL A 91 4.96 -2.59 6.34
N TYR A 92 5.95 -1.72 6.17
CA TYR A 92 5.90 -0.32 6.57
C TYR A 92 5.95 0.59 5.35
N LEU A 93 5.09 1.60 5.35
CA LEU A 93 5.14 2.74 4.43
C LEU A 93 4.99 4.04 5.26
N PRO A 94 5.76 5.10 4.97
CA PRO A 94 5.61 6.37 5.68
C PRO A 94 4.18 6.90 5.65
N GLN A 95 3.71 7.41 6.79
CA GLN A 95 2.32 7.81 7.00
C GLN A 95 1.80 8.80 5.95
N LYS A 96 2.67 9.69 5.43
CA LYS A 96 2.33 10.61 4.34
C LYS A 96 1.79 9.87 3.11
N TYR A 97 2.49 8.83 2.67
CA TYR A 97 2.11 8.05 1.49
C TYR A 97 0.92 7.14 1.80
N THR A 98 0.88 6.56 2.99
CA THR A 98 -0.26 5.74 3.43
C THR A 98 -1.57 6.54 3.40
N ASN A 99 -1.56 7.75 3.97
CA ASN A 99 -2.74 8.62 3.96
C ASN A 99 -3.13 9.03 2.54
N PHE A 100 -2.14 9.34 1.70
CA PHE A 100 -2.38 9.68 0.31
C PHE A 100 -3.13 8.56 -0.43
N TYR A 101 -2.66 7.31 -0.36
CA TYR A 101 -3.32 6.20 -1.06
C TYR A 101 -4.68 5.84 -0.46
N PHE A 102 -4.84 5.99 0.85
CA PHE A 102 -6.14 5.82 1.50
C PHE A 102 -7.14 6.87 0.99
N GLU A 103 -6.74 8.14 0.98
CA GLU A 103 -7.56 9.25 0.47
C GLU A 103 -7.88 9.08 -1.02
N LEU A 104 -6.92 8.59 -1.81
CA LEU A 104 -7.09 8.31 -3.23
C LEU A 104 -8.20 7.28 -3.46
N GLY A 105 -8.21 6.19 -2.69
CA GLY A 105 -9.27 5.18 -2.71
C GLY A 105 -10.63 5.74 -2.29
N SER A 106 -10.66 6.55 -1.22
CA SER A 106 -11.90 7.22 -0.79
C SER A 106 -12.46 8.17 -1.85
N LYS A 107 -11.59 8.94 -2.52
CA LYS A 107 -11.97 9.87 -3.61
C LYS A 107 -12.46 9.13 -4.85
N TYR A 108 -11.86 7.99 -5.17
CA TYR A 108 -12.33 7.12 -6.25
C TYR A 108 -13.75 6.60 -5.95
N GLN A 109 -13.96 6.00 -4.78
CA GLN A 109 -15.27 5.45 -4.38
C GLN A 109 -16.38 6.52 -4.31
N SER A 110 -16.04 7.74 -3.92
CA SER A 110 -16.99 8.86 -3.86
C SER A 110 -17.22 9.55 -5.22
N ALA A 111 -16.67 9.01 -6.31
CA ALA A 111 -16.73 9.58 -7.66
C ALA A 111 -16.18 11.03 -7.76
N VAL A 112 -15.29 11.41 -6.84
CA VAL A 112 -14.61 12.72 -6.85
C VAL A 112 -13.45 12.72 -7.86
N LEU A 113 -12.79 11.57 -8.05
CA LEU A 113 -11.73 11.39 -9.04
C LEU A 113 -12.09 10.27 -10.00
N ALA A 114 -11.84 10.50 -11.29
CA ALA A 114 -11.98 9.49 -12.31
C ALA A 114 -10.79 8.49 -12.26
N LYS A 115 -11.01 7.30 -12.82
CA LYS A 115 -10.02 6.22 -12.89
C LYS A 115 -8.66 6.66 -13.43
N ASN A 116 -8.64 7.41 -14.54
CA ASN A 116 -7.40 7.88 -15.15
C ASN A 116 -6.61 8.84 -14.25
N ASP A 117 -7.30 9.74 -13.53
CA ASP A 117 -6.66 10.67 -12.59
C ASP A 117 -6.08 9.91 -11.39
N VAL A 118 -6.82 8.92 -10.88
CA VAL A 118 -6.37 8.04 -9.80
C VAL A 118 -5.10 7.29 -10.20
N ILE A 119 -5.10 6.66 -11.39
CA ILE A 119 -3.94 5.94 -11.92
C ILE A 119 -2.73 6.88 -12.06
N SER A 120 -2.93 8.06 -12.66
CA SER A 120 -1.83 9.02 -12.85
C SER A 120 -1.23 9.50 -11.53
N LEU A 121 -2.07 9.80 -10.53
CA LEU A 121 -1.64 10.25 -9.21
C LEU A 121 -0.93 9.15 -8.42
N ALA A 122 -1.43 7.92 -8.51
CA ALA A 122 -0.80 6.74 -7.93
C ALA A 122 0.58 6.48 -8.53
N ASP A 123 0.70 6.52 -9.86
CA ASP A 123 1.96 6.25 -10.56
C ASP A 123 3.01 7.33 -10.27
N SER A 124 2.63 8.61 -10.26
CA SER A 124 3.56 9.69 -9.92
C SER A 124 4.09 9.56 -8.48
N THR A 125 3.23 9.19 -7.54
CA THR A 125 3.63 9.02 -6.14
C THR A 125 4.45 7.74 -5.94
N ALA A 126 4.13 6.66 -6.65
CA ALA A 126 4.88 5.42 -6.64
C ALA A 126 6.29 5.59 -7.25
N ALA A 127 6.42 6.40 -8.30
CA ALA A 127 7.71 6.79 -8.86
C ALA A 127 8.57 7.54 -7.83
N GLU A 128 7.99 8.53 -7.13
CA GLU A 128 8.71 9.27 -6.06
C GLU A 128 9.24 8.31 -4.96
N ILE A 129 8.42 7.34 -4.53
CA ILE A 129 8.82 6.35 -3.53
C ILE A 129 9.94 5.45 -4.09
N SER A 130 9.81 5.02 -5.33
CA SER A 130 10.77 4.13 -6.00
C SER A 130 12.14 4.79 -6.14
N ASP A 131 12.18 6.07 -6.50
CA ASP A 131 13.39 6.88 -6.62
C ASP A 131 14.06 7.05 -5.26
N LYS A 132 13.29 7.40 -4.21
CA LYS A 132 13.81 7.53 -2.85
C LYS A 132 14.42 6.24 -2.32
N LEU A 133 13.87 5.09 -2.70
CA LEU A 133 14.35 3.78 -2.30
C LEU A 133 15.40 3.22 -3.27
N THR A 134 15.72 3.93 -4.36
CA THR A 134 16.65 3.50 -5.42
C THR A 134 16.31 2.11 -5.96
N LEU A 135 15.02 1.84 -6.20
CA LEU A 135 14.55 0.56 -6.73
C LEU A 135 14.94 0.45 -8.20
N GLU A 136 15.44 -0.73 -8.62
CA GLU A 136 15.73 -0.97 -10.04
C GLU A 136 14.44 -1.07 -10.87
N ASN A 137 13.42 -1.72 -10.30
CA ASN A 137 12.08 -1.79 -10.89
C ASN A 137 11.14 -0.90 -10.07
N PRO A 138 10.46 0.06 -10.71
CA PRO A 138 9.54 0.95 -10.01
C PRO A 138 8.33 0.18 -9.47
N ILE A 139 7.75 0.72 -8.40
CA ILE A 139 6.46 0.29 -7.87
C ILE A 139 5.37 0.67 -8.88
N VAL A 140 4.53 -0.30 -9.24
CA VAL A 140 3.38 -0.10 -10.13
C VAL A 140 2.12 -0.55 -9.37
N PRO A 141 1.47 0.35 -8.63
CA PRO A 141 0.29 0.01 -7.82
C PRO A 141 -0.98 0.01 -8.65
N LEU A 142 -2.07 -0.53 -8.11
CA LEU A 142 -3.44 -0.51 -8.66
C LEU A 142 -3.60 -1.29 -9.97
N SER A 143 -2.87 -2.39 -10.17
CA SER A 143 -3.01 -3.21 -11.38
C SER A 143 -4.43 -3.73 -11.56
N PHE A 144 -5.12 -4.09 -10.47
CA PHE A 144 -6.51 -4.53 -10.51
C PHE A 144 -7.43 -3.48 -11.14
N LEU A 145 -7.19 -2.19 -10.84
CA LEU A 145 -8.00 -1.11 -11.38
C LEU A 145 -7.80 -0.97 -12.88
N ARG A 146 -6.59 -1.23 -13.40
CA ARG A 146 -6.30 -1.17 -14.84
C ARG A 146 -6.97 -2.30 -15.62
N LEU A 147 -7.04 -3.49 -15.02
CA LEU A 147 -7.63 -4.67 -15.64
C LEU A 147 -9.16 -4.60 -15.79
N GLU A 148 -9.85 -3.77 -14.98
CA GLU A 148 -11.30 -3.56 -15.12
C GLU A 148 -11.72 -3.05 -16.51
N ASP A 149 -10.83 -2.40 -17.28
CA ASP A 149 -11.15 -1.97 -18.65
C ASP A 149 -11.06 -3.13 -19.66
N GLU A 150 -10.25 -4.16 -19.40
CA GLU A 150 -10.06 -5.28 -20.34
C GLU A 150 -11.24 -6.26 -20.28
N GLU A 151 -11.86 -6.44 -19.11
CA GLU A 151 -13.03 -7.34 -18.96
C GLU A 151 -14.33 -6.74 -19.52
N THR A 152 -14.42 -5.43 -19.74
CA THR A 152 -15.63 -4.76 -20.27
C THR A 152 -15.66 -4.66 -21.81
N GLU A 153 -14.54 -4.91 -22.49
CA GLU A 153 -14.48 -4.93 -23.97
C GLU A 153 -14.77 -6.32 -24.58
N GLU A 154 -14.88 -7.36 -23.75
CA GLU A 154 -15.14 -8.75 -24.19
C GLU A 154 -16.61 -9.23 -24.08
N GLU A 155 -17.55 -8.35 -23.71
CA GLU A 155 -19.01 -8.63 -23.67
C GLU A 155 -19.83 -8.01 -24.82
#